data_AF-A0A3S9Q392-F1
#
_entry.id   AF-A0A3S9Q392-F1
#
_cell.length_a   1.000
_cell.length_b   1.000
_cell.length_c   1.000
_cell.angle_alpha   90.00
_cell.angle_beta   90.00
_cell.angle_gamma   90.00
#
_symmetry.space_group_name_H-M   'P 1'
#
loop_
_entity.id
_entity.type
_entity.pdbx_description
1 polymer ?
#
loop_
_entity_poly.entity_id
_entity_poly.type
_entity_poly.pdbx_seq_one_letter_code
_entity_poly.pdbx_strand_id
1 'polypeptide(L)'
;MEDEFGDWRISAVGTIKEDIPAAYPGGPSHKAGTPIYQSTLVQTEDKQNIGFTLPSSTAMALNIAINAAKSAKDFKSRIAYGKVATPQGSGLAVNHDSDECLFNYFEQCMIAVTFSYQAIEVFCNHTIAREIKEATEVKRRKKRVILSPLELERQLSTEEKISLILPKIKGLPTPKGKRPWEAFKKLKEARDSTIHMKNIDQQAVDTESLYFQFLSKDCDIFPQAAIAMIHYFLNGKEPRWLKKLL
;
A
#
# COMPACT_ATOMS: atom_id res chain seq x y z
N MET A 1 17.45 -10.91 -15.15
CA MET A 1 16.80 -10.89 -16.47
C MET A 1 15.56 -10.01 -16.34
N GLU A 2 15.57 -8.82 -16.95
CA GLU A 2 14.36 -8.00 -17.06
C GLU A 2 13.33 -8.83 -17.83
N ASP A 3 12.09 -8.89 -17.35
CA ASP A 3 11.05 -9.57 -18.12
C ASP A 3 10.58 -8.59 -19.19
N GLU A 4 10.44 -9.05 -20.43
CA GLU A 4 10.14 -8.20 -21.61
C GLU A 4 8.71 -7.61 -21.61
N PHE A 5 8.05 -7.63 -20.45
CA PHE A 5 6.66 -7.21 -20.27
C PHE A 5 6.49 -5.72 -19.93
N GLY A 6 7.56 -4.93 -20.03
CA GLY A 6 7.53 -3.48 -19.76
C GLY A 6 7.40 -3.13 -18.29
N ASP A 7 6.70 -2.04 -17.96
CA ASP A 7 6.59 -1.52 -16.59
C ASP A 7 6.11 -2.58 -15.60
N TRP A 8 6.82 -2.75 -14.49
CA TRP A 8 6.53 -3.79 -13.49
C TRP A 8 5.21 -3.55 -12.75
N ARG A 9 4.67 -2.34 -12.77
CA ARG A 9 3.41 -1.95 -12.09
C ARG A 9 2.16 -2.35 -12.86
N ILE A 10 2.26 -3.00 -14.02
CA ILE A 10 1.10 -3.50 -14.77
C ILE A 10 0.30 -4.50 -13.92
N SER A 11 -1.05 -4.39 -13.94
CA SER A 11 -1.97 -5.22 -13.13
C SER A 11 -1.85 -6.70 -13.45
N ALA A 12 -1.98 -7.05 -14.72
CA ALA A 12 -1.88 -8.42 -15.20
C ALA A 12 -1.28 -8.44 -16.60
N VAL A 13 -0.32 -9.34 -16.78
CA VAL A 13 0.34 -9.64 -18.05
C VAL A 13 0.51 -11.14 -18.18
N GLY A 14 0.36 -11.64 -19.39
CA GLY A 14 0.62 -13.04 -19.73
C GLY A 14 1.06 -13.15 -21.18
N THR A 15 1.23 -14.38 -21.66
CA THR A 15 1.52 -14.66 -23.06
C THR A 15 0.46 -15.56 -23.65
N ILE A 16 0.17 -15.37 -24.91
CA ILE A 16 -0.63 -16.30 -25.70
C ILE A 16 0.08 -17.66 -25.72
N LYS A 17 -0.65 -18.75 -25.42
CA LYS A 17 -0.08 -20.10 -25.36
C LYS A 17 0.08 -20.76 -26.72
N GLU A 18 -0.82 -20.45 -27.65
CA GLU A 18 -0.93 -21.09 -28.96
C GLU A 18 -1.25 -20.03 -30.01
N ASP A 19 -0.81 -20.23 -31.25
CA ASP A 19 -1.12 -19.32 -32.35
C ASP A 19 -2.64 -19.06 -32.44
N ILE A 20 -3.04 -17.79 -32.38
CA ILE A 20 -4.42 -17.37 -32.59
C ILE A 20 -4.57 -17.01 -34.08
N PRO A 21 -5.34 -17.79 -34.86
CA PRO A 21 -5.58 -17.48 -36.26
C PRO A 21 -6.39 -16.18 -36.39
N ALA A 22 -6.40 -15.62 -37.59
CA ALA A 22 -7.22 -14.43 -37.88
C ALA A 22 -8.69 -14.71 -37.57
N ALA A 23 -9.34 -13.80 -36.85
CA ALA A 23 -10.75 -13.94 -36.47
C ALA A 23 -11.72 -13.90 -37.68
N TYR A 24 -11.26 -13.36 -38.80
CA TYR A 24 -11.94 -13.29 -40.10
C TYR A 24 -10.89 -13.06 -41.21
N PRO A 25 -11.21 -13.25 -42.51
CA PRO A 25 -10.25 -13.00 -43.60
C PRO A 25 -9.69 -11.56 -43.56
N GLY A 26 -8.37 -11.41 -43.41
CA GLY A 26 -7.70 -10.12 -43.26
C GLY A 26 -7.67 -9.54 -41.84
N GLY A 27 -8.27 -10.22 -40.86
CA GLY A 27 -8.24 -9.84 -39.45
C GLY A 27 -6.89 -10.10 -38.76
N PRO A 28 -6.69 -9.58 -37.54
CA PRO A 28 -5.45 -9.77 -36.80
C PRO A 28 -5.28 -11.24 -36.36
N SER A 29 -4.08 -11.77 -36.56
CA SER A 29 -3.61 -13.05 -36.02
C SER A 29 -2.47 -12.81 -35.05
N HIS A 30 -2.31 -13.68 -34.05
CA HIS A 30 -1.25 -13.54 -33.05
C HIS A 30 -0.48 -14.84 -32.88
N LYS A 31 0.83 -14.74 -32.67
CA LYS A 31 1.69 -15.91 -32.43
C LYS A 31 1.70 -16.29 -30.95
N ALA A 32 1.91 -17.58 -30.68
CA ALA A 32 2.29 -18.05 -29.36
C ALA A 32 3.49 -17.23 -28.84
N GLY A 33 3.47 -16.91 -27.54
CA GLY A 33 4.46 -16.02 -26.91
C GLY A 33 4.15 -14.53 -26.98
N THR A 34 3.19 -14.09 -27.81
CA THR A 34 2.79 -12.67 -27.85
C THR A 34 2.28 -12.22 -26.49
N PRO A 35 2.77 -11.09 -25.92
CA PRO A 35 2.30 -10.59 -24.64
C PRO A 35 0.87 -10.06 -24.74
N ILE A 36 0.08 -10.34 -23.71
CA ILE A 36 -1.26 -9.81 -23.52
C ILE A 36 -1.34 -9.07 -22.20
N TYR A 37 -1.99 -7.91 -22.23
CA TYR A 37 -2.11 -7.01 -21.10
C TYR A 37 -3.56 -6.81 -20.74
N GLN A 38 -3.87 -6.77 -19.45
CA GLN A 38 -5.18 -6.28 -19.03
C GLN A 38 -5.25 -4.78 -19.33
N SER A 39 -6.22 -4.38 -20.16
CA SER A 39 -6.50 -2.98 -20.47
C SER A 39 -7.85 -2.55 -19.92
N THR A 40 -8.04 -1.24 -19.82
CA THR A 40 -9.32 -0.62 -19.49
C THR A 40 -9.62 0.50 -20.48
N LEU A 41 -10.88 0.92 -20.51
CA LEU A 41 -11.38 2.02 -21.34
C LEU A 41 -12.09 3.02 -20.43
N VAL A 42 -11.75 4.29 -20.54
CA VAL A 42 -12.47 5.39 -19.89
C VAL A 42 -13.03 6.32 -20.93
N GLN A 43 -14.21 6.89 -20.66
CA GLN A 43 -14.81 7.91 -21.50
C GLN A 43 -14.47 9.29 -20.92
N THR A 44 -13.96 10.19 -21.76
CA THR A 44 -13.70 11.59 -21.41
C THR A 44 -15.02 12.37 -21.33
N GLU A 45 -14.96 13.58 -20.75
CA GLU A 45 -16.11 14.50 -20.74
C GLU A 45 -16.61 14.80 -22.18
N ASP A 46 -15.70 14.87 -23.15
CA ASP A 46 -15.99 15.03 -24.58
C ASP A 46 -16.46 13.73 -25.28
N LYS A 47 -16.83 12.70 -24.50
CA LYS A 47 -17.31 11.39 -24.98
C LYS A 47 -16.29 10.59 -25.81
N GLN A 48 -15.01 10.94 -25.76
CA GLN A 48 -13.95 10.16 -26.42
C GLN A 48 -13.53 8.98 -25.53
N ASN A 49 -13.19 7.86 -26.15
CA ASN A 49 -12.75 6.67 -25.42
C ASN A 49 -11.21 6.64 -25.38
N ILE A 50 -10.63 6.61 -24.18
CA ILE A 50 -9.19 6.44 -23.96
C ILE A 50 -8.94 5.05 -23.40
N GLY A 51 -8.21 4.24 -24.17
CA GLY A 51 -7.78 2.90 -23.77
C GLY A 51 -6.35 2.92 -23.22
N PHE A 52 -6.10 2.23 -22.11
CA PHE A 52 -4.76 2.11 -21.55
C PHE A 52 -4.58 0.78 -20.81
N THR A 53 -3.32 0.35 -20.66
CA THR A 53 -2.96 -0.81 -19.85
C THR A 53 -3.30 -0.55 -18.39
N LEU A 54 -4.07 -1.43 -17.77
CA LEU A 54 -4.53 -1.26 -16.40
C LEU A 54 -3.34 -1.39 -15.43
N PRO A 55 -3.01 -0.34 -14.65
CA PRO A 55 -1.97 -0.44 -13.64
C PRO A 55 -2.48 -1.17 -12.39
N SER A 56 -1.57 -1.83 -11.68
CA SER A 56 -1.81 -2.35 -10.33
C SER A 56 -1.79 -1.19 -9.35
N SER A 57 -2.97 -0.80 -8.88
CA SER A 57 -3.10 0.26 -7.86
C SER A 57 -2.35 -0.08 -6.56
N THR A 58 -2.25 -1.37 -6.20
CA THR A 58 -1.41 -1.82 -5.09
C THR A 58 0.08 -1.56 -5.35
N ALA A 59 0.58 -1.90 -6.55
CA ALA A 59 1.97 -1.68 -6.92
C ALA A 59 2.32 -0.18 -6.99
N MET A 60 1.42 0.63 -7.56
CA MET A 60 1.59 2.08 -7.59
C MET A 60 1.67 2.67 -6.19
N ALA A 61 0.76 2.28 -5.29
CA ALA A 61 0.78 2.75 -3.91
C ALA A 61 2.07 2.36 -3.18
N LEU A 62 2.53 1.11 -3.32
CA LEU A 62 3.81 0.68 -2.75
C LEU A 62 5.00 1.45 -3.32
N ASN A 63 5.04 1.69 -4.63
CA ASN A 63 6.09 2.48 -5.27
C ASN A 63 6.15 3.90 -4.71
N ILE A 64 5.01 4.56 -4.56
CA ILE A 64 4.92 5.90 -3.95
C ILE A 64 5.46 5.85 -2.52
N ALA A 65 5.00 4.89 -1.71
CA ALA A 65 5.42 4.77 -0.33
C ALA A 65 6.93 4.52 -0.17
N ILE A 66 7.51 3.66 -1.01
CA ILE A 66 8.95 3.35 -1.01
C ILE A 66 9.77 4.58 -1.43
N ASN A 67 9.36 5.28 -2.48
CA ASN A 67 10.08 6.46 -2.93
C ASN A 67 9.99 7.58 -1.89
N ALA A 68 8.84 7.76 -1.25
CA ALA A 68 8.69 8.71 -0.15
C ALA A 68 9.57 8.33 1.05
N ALA A 69 9.63 7.05 1.43
CA ALA A 69 10.52 6.60 2.50
C ALA A 69 12.01 6.84 2.17
N LYS A 70 12.42 6.65 0.91
CA LYS A 70 13.78 6.98 0.43
C LYS A 70 14.06 8.48 0.53
N SER A 71 13.14 9.32 0.04
CA SER A 71 13.27 10.77 0.14
C SER A 71 13.29 11.25 1.59
N ALA A 72 12.45 10.67 2.47
CA ALA A 72 12.48 10.96 3.90
C ALA A 72 13.86 10.65 4.50
N LYS A 73 14.47 9.52 4.13
CA LYS A 73 15.82 9.18 4.59
C LYS A 73 16.87 10.20 4.14
N ASP A 74 16.79 10.68 2.90
CA ASP A 74 17.67 11.74 2.40
C ASP A 74 17.52 13.03 3.22
N PHE A 75 16.29 13.53 3.36
CA PHE A 75 16.03 14.75 4.14
C PHE A 75 16.46 14.61 5.60
N LYS A 76 16.17 13.47 6.25
CA LYS A 76 16.58 13.18 7.64
C LYS A 76 18.09 13.29 7.82
N SER A 77 18.87 12.80 6.83
CA SER A 77 20.34 12.83 6.89
C SER A 77 20.94 14.24 6.83
N ARG A 78 20.16 15.22 6.34
CA ARG A 78 20.55 16.62 6.15
C ARG A 78 20.10 17.53 7.30
N ILE A 79 19.35 17.01 8.27
CA ILE A 79 18.91 17.77 9.44
C ILE A 79 20.11 17.99 10.37
N ALA A 80 20.50 19.25 10.56
CA ALA A 80 21.54 19.62 11.49
C ALA A 80 20.97 19.86 12.89
N TYR A 81 21.67 19.33 13.90
CA TYR A 81 21.31 19.47 15.30
C TYR A 81 22.37 20.27 16.07
N GLY A 82 21.92 21.20 16.91
CA GLY A 82 22.72 21.91 17.89
C GLY A 82 22.49 21.36 19.30
N LYS A 83 23.53 21.41 20.15
CA LYS A 83 23.36 21.12 21.58
C LYS A 83 22.70 22.31 22.28
N VAL A 84 21.69 22.03 23.09
CA VAL A 84 20.99 23.05 23.89
C VAL A 84 20.93 22.61 25.35
N ALA A 85 20.89 23.58 26.27
CA ALA A 85 20.63 23.31 27.69
C ALA A 85 19.14 23.09 27.90
N THR A 86 18.79 22.05 28.65
CA THR A 86 17.41 21.73 29.05
C THR A 86 17.34 21.60 30.58
N PRO A 87 16.15 21.66 31.19
CA PRO A 87 16.00 21.41 32.63
C PRO A 87 16.52 20.03 33.07
N GLN A 88 16.64 19.08 32.14
CA GLN A 88 17.15 17.73 32.37
C GLN A 88 18.64 17.56 32.01
N GLY A 89 19.35 18.64 31.65
CA GLY A 89 20.77 18.62 31.30
C GLY A 89 21.03 19.15 29.88
N SER A 90 21.55 18.30 28.99
CA SER A 90 21.81 18.67 27.59
C SER A 90 20.85 17.93 26.66
N GLY A 91 20.27 18.66 25.71
CA GLY A 91 19.42 18.13 24.65
C GLY A 91 19.92 18.53 23.26
N LEU A 92 19.16 18.10 22.24
CA LEU A 92 19.37 18.50 20.85
C LEU A 92 18.21 19.39 20.40
N ALA A 93 18.53 20.44 19.66
CA ALA A 93 17.56 21.24 18.91
C ALA A 93 17.90 21.19 17.44
N VAL A 94 16.89 21.19 16.57
CA VAL A 94 17.10 21.36 15.14
C VAL A 94 17.56 22.80 14.89
N ASN A 95 18.60 22.97 14.09
CA ASN A 95 19.04 24.30 13.68
C ASN A 95 18.00 24.92 12.72
N HIS A 96 17.71 26.21 12.85
CA HIS A 96 16.72 26.89 12.00
C HIS A 96 16.99 26.75 10.49
N ASP A 97 18.26 26.71 10.08
CA ASP A 97 18.64 26.49 8.67
C ASP A 97 18.23 25.09 8.15
N SER A 98 17.84 24.17 9.03
CA SER A 98 17.36 22.82 8.72
C SER A 98 15.83 22.69 8.79
N ASP A 99 15.08 23.77 9.06
CA ASP A 99 13.62 23.72 9.20
C ASP A 99 12.95 23.18 7.93
N GLU A 100 13.39 23.63 6.74
CA GLU A 100 12.88 23.11 5.45
C GLU A 100 13.15 21.60 5.31
N CYS A 101 14.35 21.14 5.66
CA CYS A 101 14.70 19.71 5.60
C CYS A 101 13.84 18.89 6.58
N LEU A 102 13.58 19.42 7.78
CA LEU A 102 12.73 18.78 8.77
C LEU A 102 11.27 18.68 8.30
N PHE A 103 10.73 19.75 7.71
CA PHE A 103 9.36 19.75 7.21
C PHE A 103 9.19 18.82 6.02
N ASN A 104 10.09 18.90 5.04
CA ASN A 104 10.10 17.97 3.91
C ASN A 104 10.24 16.51 4.37
N TYR A 105 11.07 16.26 5.40
CA TYR A 105 11.16 14.94 6.02
C TYR A 105 9.81 14.45 6.55
N PHE A 106 9.10 15.27 7.33
CA PHE A 106 7.80 14.91 7.87
C PHE A 106 6.75 14.70 6.77
N GLU A 107 6.71 15.55 5.75
CA GLU A 107 5.82 15.38 4.61
C GLU A 107 6.05 14.04 3.90
N GLN A 108 7.31 13.69 3.63
CA GLN A 108 7.66 12.41 3.03
C GLN A 108 7.29 11.22 3.93
N CYS A 109 7.43 11.35 5.26
CA CYS A 109 6.94 10.34 6.19
C CYS A 109 5.42 10.17 6.13
N MET A 110 4.66 11.26 6.08
CA MET A 110 3.20 11.21 5.96
C MET A 110 2.75 10.56 4.64
N ILE A 111 3.44 10.86 3.53
CA ILE A 111 3.20 10.21 2.23
C ILE A 111 3.48 8.71 2.33
N ALA A 112 4.63 8.32 2.89
CA ALA A 112 5.02 6.93 3.03
C ALA A 112 4.02 6.12 3.85
N VAL A 113 3.58 6.65 5.01
CA VAL A 113 2.55 6.04 5.86
C VAL A 113 1.23 5.89 5.10
N THR A 114 0.75 6.97 4.49
CA THR A 114 -0.56 7.02 3.81
C THR A 114 -0.62 5.99 2.69
N PHE A 115 0.38 5.98 1.80
CA PHE A 115 0.39 5.08 0.65
C PHE A 115 0.73 3.63 1.04
N SER A 116 1.46 3.40 2.13
CA SER A 116 1.66 2.05 2.68
C SER A 116 0.34 1.44 3.13
N TYR A 117 -0.47 2.22 3.87
CA TYR A 117 -1.79 1.74 4.31
C TYR A 117 -2.76 1.57 3.12
N GLN A 118 -2.76 2.51 2.17
CA GLN A 118 -3.57 2.44 0.95
C GLN A 118 -3.22 1.20 0.12
N ALA A 119 -1.95 0.80 0.03
CA ALA A 119 -1.55 -0.41 -0.66
C ALA A 119 -2.24 -1.67 -0.08
N ILE A 120 -2.30 -1.79 1.25
CA ILE A 120 -3.00 -2.88 1.94
C ILE A 120 -4.50 -2.83 1.66
N GLU A 121 -5.11 -1.65 1.77
CA GLU A 121 -6.55 -1.47 1.55
C GLU A 121 -6.97 -1.86 0.13
N VAL A 122 -6.26 -1.35 -0.87
CA VAL A 122 -6.52 -1.65 -2.28
C VAL A 122 -6.27 -3.13 -2.58
N PHE A 123 -5.22 -3.73 -2.00
CA PHE A 123 -4.98 -5.17 -2.10
C PHE A 123 -6.16 -5.98 -1.53
N CYS A 124 -6.68 -5.60 -0.36
CA CYS A 124 -7.82 -6.25 0.24
C CYS A 124 -9.06 -6.15 -0.64
N ASN A 125 -9.37 -4.95 -1.13
CA ASN A 125 -10.53 -4.70 -1.98
C ASN A 125 -10.48 -5.51 -3.27
N HIS A 126 -9.35 -5.47 -4.00
CA HIS A 126 -9.16 -6.27 -5.21
C HIS A 126 -9.24 -7.78 -4.94
N THR A 127 -8.70 -8.25 -3.82
CA THR A 127 -8.79 -9.67 -3.44
C THR A 127 -10.23 -10.09 -3.19
N ILE A 128 -11.00 -9.28 -2.46
CA ILE A 128 -12.42 -9.52 -2.17
C ILE A 128 -13.23 -9.53 -3.47
N ALA A 129 -13.10 -8.49 -4.30
CA ALA A 129 -13.83 -8.36 -5.57
C ALA A 129 -13.59 -9.54 -6.53
N ARG A 130 -12.35 -10.05 -6.56
CA ARG A 130 -11.99 -11.15 -7.45
C ARG A 130 -12.47 -12.51 -6.95
N GLU A 131 -12.34 -12.76 -5.65
CA GLU A 131 -12.43 -14.12 -5.08
C GLU A 131 -13.75 -14.41 -4.35
N ILE A 132 -14.49 -13.39 -3.89
CA ILE A 132 -15.83 -13.58 -3.32
C ILE A 132 -16.88 -13.36 -4.41
N LYS A 133 -17.71 -14.38 -4.66
CA LYS A 133 -18.83 -14.32 -5.63
C LYS A 133 -20.20 -14.23 -4.96
N GLU A 134 -20.31 -14.64 -3.70
CA GLU A 134 -21.56 -14.72 -2.97
C GLU A 134 -21.53 -13.86 -1.71
N ALA A 135 -22.72 -13.54 -1.18
CA ALA A 135 -22.82 -12.78 0.04
C ALA A 135 -22.25 -13.59 1.22
N THR A 136 -21.47 -12.93 2.07
CA THR A 136 -20.75 -13.58 3.17
C THR A 136 -21.28 -13.11 4.51
N GLU A 137 -21.48 -14.04 5.45
CA GLU A 137 -21.83 -13.70 6.82
C GLU A 137 -20.61 -13.16 7.59
N VAL A 138 -20.78 -11.98 8.17
CA VAL A 138 -19.80 -11.32 9.03
C VAL A 138 -20.42 -11.06 10.40
N LYS A 139 -19.72 -11.47 11.46
CA LYS A 139 -20.11 -11.16 12.83
C LYS A 139 -19.64 -9.75 13.17
N ARG A 140 -20.56 -8.80 13.35
CA ARG A 140 -20.29 -7.44 13.84
C ARG A 140 -20.96 -7.24 15.20
N ARG A 141 -20.17 -6.91 16.21
CA ARG A 141 -20.64 -6.74 17.61
C ARG A 141 -21.48 -7.96 18.04
N LYS A 142 -22.76 -7.74 18.41
CA LYS A 142 -23.72 -8.78 18.85
C LYS A 142 -24.60 -9.34 17.73
N LYS A 143 -24.40 -8.96 16.45
CA LYS A 143 -25.24 -9.39 15.32
C LYS A 143 -24.41 -10.02 14.19
N ARG A 144 -25.03 -10.95 13.47
CA ARG A 144 -24.52 -11.49 12.20
C ARG A 144 -25.20 -10.72 11.08
N VAL A 145 -24.41 -10.27 10.10
CA VAL A 145 -24.90 -9.52 8.93
C VAL A 145 -24.39 -10.23 7.69
N ILE A 146 -25.25 -10.38 6.69
CA ILE A 146 -24.89 -10.92 5.37
C ILE A 146 -24.56 -9.73 4.47
N LEU A 147 -23.36 -9.70 3.90
CA LEU A 147 -22.88 -8.61 3.06
C LEU A 147 -22.46 -9.15 1.69
N SER A 148 -22.88 -8.49 0.63
CA SER A 148 -22.40 -8.71 -0.74
C SER A 148 -20.91 -8.34 -0.88
N PRO A 149 -20.21 -8.80 -1.93
CA PRO A 149 -18.81 -8.42 -2.19
C PRO A 149 -18.59 -6.89 -2.18
N LEU A 150 -19.48 -6.14 -2.82
CA LEU A 150 -19.40 -4.67 -2.87
C LEU A 150 -19.59 -4.03 -1.48
N GLU A 151 -20.48 -4.59 -0.64
CA GLU A 151 -20.66 -4.12 0.72
C GLU A 151 -19.48 -4.48 1.62
N LEU A 152 -18.85 -5.64 1.42
CA LEU A 152 -17.60 -5.99 2.11
C LEU A 152 -16.49 -5.00 1.79
N GLU A 153 -16.36 -4.57 0.53
CA GLU A 153 -15.39 -3.55 0.12
C GLU A 153 -15.68 -2.18 0.74
N ARG A 154 -16.95 -1.77 0.81
CA ARG A 154 -17.33 -0.41 1.24
C ARG A 154 -17.53 -0.24 2.75
N GLN A 155 -18.00 -1.27 3.45
CA GLN A 155 -18.45 -1.14 4.85
C GLN A 155 -17.47 -1.69 5.87
N LEU A 156 -16.56 -2.58 5.47
CA LEU A 156 -15.55 -3.12 6.37
C LEU A 156 -14.30 -2.24 6.37
N SER A 157 -13.78 -1.98 7.55
CA SER A 157 -12.45 -1.40 7.71
C SER A 157 -11.38 -2.33 7.13
N THR A 158 -10.23 -1.78 6.73
CA THR A 158 -9.08 -2.59 6.30
C THR A 158 -8.71 -3.63 7.34
N GLU A 159 -8.74 -3.27 8.63
CA GLU A 159 -8.47 -4.19 9.74
C GLU A 159 -9.47 -5.36 9.81
N GLU A 160 -10.77 -5.10 9.65
CA GLU A 160 -11.79 -6.15 9.57
C GLU A 160 -11.54 -7.06 8.36
N LYS A 161 -11.19 -6.49 7.19
CA LYS A 161 -10.89 -7.25 5.98
C LYS A 161 -9.71 -8.20 6.20
N ILE A 162 -8.58 -7.71 6.71
CA ILE A 162 -7.39 -8.55 6.94
C ILE A 162 -7.56 -9.57 8.06
N SER A 163 -8.35 -9.29 9.10
CA SER A 163 -8.44 -10.18 10.26
C SER A 163 -9.57 -11.20 10.18
N LEU A 164 -10.62 -10.92 9.41
CA LEU A 164 -11.84 -11.75 9.35
C LEU A 164 -12.14 -12.29 7.95
N ILE A 165 -11.88 -11.51 6.90
CA ILE A 165 -12.33 -11.85 5.53
C ILE A 165 -11.24 -12.56 4.74
N LEU A 166 -10.08 -11.92 4.57
CA LEU A 166 -8.96 -12.47 3.81
C LEU A 166 -8.49 -13.84 4.32
N PRO A 167 -8.39 -14.11 5.64
CA PRO A 167 -8.04 -15.44 6.14
C PRO A 167 -9.00 -16.53 5.64
N LYS A 168 -10.31 -16.25 5.59
CA LYS A 168 -11.32 -17.18 5.08
C LYS A 168 -11.16 -17.42 3.58
N ILE A 169 -11.02 -16.33 2.79
CA ILE A 169 -10.84 -16.41 1.33
C ILE A 169 -9.58 -17.24 0.99
N LYS A 170 -8.49 -17.01 1.72
CA LYS A 170 -7.19 -17.62 1.43
C LYS A 170 -6.98 -18.99 2.07
N GLY A 171 -7.90 -19.45 2.93
CA GLY A 171 -7.70 -20.66 3.73
C GLY A 171 -6.49 -20.55 4.67
N LEU A 172 -6.22 -19.35 5.19
CA LEU A 172 -5.07 -19.08 6.05
C LEU A 172 -5.53 -18.77 7.48
N PRO A 173 -4.68 -19.02 8.50
CA PRO A 173 -4.93 -18.52 9.84
C PRO A 173 -4.98 -17.00 9.88
N THR A 174 -5.66 -16.43 10.88
CA THR A 174 -5.65 -14.98 11.11
C THR A 174 -4.21 -14.48 11.32
N PRO A 175 -3.85 -13.28 10.81
CA PRO A 175 -2.54 -12.69 11.09
C PRO A 175 -2.41 -12.17 12.53
N LYS A 176 -3.52 -12.02 13.28
CA LYS A 176 -3.52 -11.48 14.66
C LYS A 176 -2.50 -12.18 15.56
N GLY A 177 -1.73 -11.38 16.30
CA GLY A 177 -0.66 -11.86 17.19
C GLY A 177 0.63 -12.30 16.48
N LYS A 178 0.70 -12.23 15.15
CA LYS A 178 1.92 -12.52 14.37
C LYS A 178 2.66 -11.23 14.03
N ARG A 179 3.94 -11.37 13.65
CA ARG A 179 4.80 -10.24 13.28
C ARG A 179 4.18 -9.28 12.24
N PRO A 180 3.59 -9.74 11.11
CA PRO A 180 2.97 -8.83 10.14
C PRO A 180 1.82 -8.00 10.73
N TRP A 181 1.08 -8.56 11.68
CA TRP A 181 -0.03 -7.87 12.35
C TRP A 181 0.44 -6.76 13.27
N GLU A 182 1.47 -7.00 14.07
CA GLU A 182 2.03 -5.98 14.95
C GLU A 182 2.64 -4.81 14.16
N ALA A 183 3.28 -5.09 13.02
CA ALA A 183 3.75 -4.07 12.11
C ALA A 183 2.60 -3.28 11.47
N PHE A 184 1.53 -3.98 11.04
CA PHE A 184 0.32 -3.35 10.52
C PHE A 184 -0.35 -2.42 11.54
N LYS A 185 -0.46 -2.82 12.81
CA LYS A 185 -1.07 -1.97 13.85
C LYS A 185 -0.32 -0.65 13.99
N LYS A 186 1.02 -0.69 14.04
CA LYS A 186 1.87 0.51 14.09
C LYS A 186 1.67 1.39 12.86
N LEU A 187 1.61 0.79 11.67
CA LEU A 187 1.32 1.52 10.43
C LEU A 187 -0.07 2.18 10.48
N LYS A 188 -1.08 1.45 10.96
CA LYS A 188 -2.45 1.96 11.12
C LYS A 188 -2.50 3.13 12.11
N GLU A 189 -1.83 3.00 13.25
CA GLU A 189 -1.74 4.06 14.27
C GLU A 189 -1.09 5.32 13.68
N ALA A 190 0.08 5.18 13.04
CA ALA A 190 0.75 6.30 12.37
C ALA A 190 -0.14 6.95 11.28
N ARG A 191 -0.86 6.13 10.50
CA ARG A 191 -1.80 6.62 9.48
C ARG A 191 -2.97 7.38 10.08
N ASP A 192 -3.56 6.87 11.15
CA ASP A 192 -4.68 7.52 11.82
C ASP A 192 -4.23 8.84 12.46
N SER A 193 -3.05 8.90 13.08
CA SER A 193 -2.45 10.16 13.58
C SER A 193 -2.09 11.13 12.45
N THR A 194 -1.68 10.65 11.28
CA THR A 194 -1.39 11.51 10.11
C THR A 194 -2.66 12.19 9.59
N ILE A 195 -3.79 11.47 9.54
CA ILE A 195 -5.06 11.99 9.01
C ILE A 195 -5.85 12.78 10.06
N HIS A 196 -5.78 12.37 11.33
CA HIS A 196 -6.51 12.95 12.45
C HIS A 196 -5.55 13.53 13.47
N MET A 197 -4.61 14.35 13.00
CA MET A 197 -3.55 14.92 13.82
C MET A 197 -4.14 15.73 14.98
N LYS A 198 -3.88 15.28 16.21
CA LYS A 198 -4.31 15.96 17.43
C LYS A 198 -3.17 16.78 18.00
N ASN A 199 -3.47 17.71 18.90
CA ASN A 199 -2.45 18.51 19.59
C ASN A 199 -1.38 17.64 20.29
N ILE A 200 -1.77 16.47 20.84
CA ILE A 200 -0.84 15.54 21.48
C ILE A 200 0.18 14.94 20.50
N ASP A 201 -0.17 14.79 19.22
CA ASP A 201 0.73 14.31 18.18
C ASP A 201 1.80 15.35 17.79
N GLN A 202 1.63 16.62 18.19
CA GLN A 202 2.48 17.75 17.79
C GLN A 202 3.30 18.37 18.93
N GLN A 203 2.76 18.44 20.15
CA GLN A 203 3.27 19.35 21.19
C GLN A 203 3.80 18.66 22.46
N ALA A 204 3.68 17.33 22.57
CA ALA A 204 4.09 16.61 23.77
C ALA A 204 5.50 16.01 23.64
N VAL A 205 6.28 16.08 24.72
CA VAL A 205 7.44 15.19 24.93
C VAL A 205 6.86 13.82 25.28
N ASP A 206 6.37 13.14 24.26
CA ASP A 206 5.69 11.85 24.37
C ASP A 206 6.34 10.86 23.41
N THR A 207 6.65 9.67 23.94
CA THR A 207 7.19 8.53 23.21
C THR A 207 6.17 7.87 22.27
N GLU A 208 4.94 8.36 22.25
CA GLU A 208 3.88 7.85 21.38
C GLU A 208 3.48 8.83 20.25
N SER A 209 3.91 10.09 20.32
CA SER A 209 3.54 11.12 19.33
C SER A 209 3.97 10.75 17.90
N LEU A 210 3.24 11.24 16.90
CA LEU A 210 3.56 11.00 15.49
C LEU A 210 4.99 11.46 15.14
N TYR A 211 5.40 12.63 15.60
CA TYR A 211 6.75 13.15 15.35
C TYR A 211 7.83 12.34 16.09
N PHE A 212 7.54 11.84 17.29
CA PHE A 212 8.44 10.88 17.93
C PHE A 212 8.58 9.62 17.10
N GLN A 213 7.49 9.06 16.60
CA GLN A 213 7.53 7.85 15.75
C GLN A 213 8.35 8.07 14.47
N PHE A 214 8.22 9.23 13.84
CA PHE A 214 9.03 9.59 12.68
C PHE A 214 10.50 9.74 13.07
N LEU A 215 10.84 10.61 14.03
CA LEU A 215 12.24 10.87 14.39
C LEU A 215 12.96 9.64 14.94
N SER A 216 12.27 8.78 15.70
CA SER A 216 12.87 7.60 16.37
C SER A 216 13.11 6.39 15.48
N LYS A 217 12.50 6.32 14.29
CA LYS A 217 12.61 5.16 13.39
C LYS A 217 12.90 5.59 11.96
N ASP A 218 13.35 4.65 11.15
CA ASP A 218 13.45 4.88 9.73
C ASP A 218 12.08 4.73 9.08
N CYS A 219 11.82 5.54 8.05
CA CYS A 219 10.51 5.60 7.39
C CYS A 219 10.21 4.35 6.55
N ASP A 220 11.23 3.53 6.27
CA ASP A 220 11.13 2.28 5.51
C ASP A 220 10.28 1.21 6.22
N ILE A 221 10.10 1.31 7.54
CA ILE A 221 9.26 0.39 8.31
C ILE A 221 7.80 0.37 7.80
N PHE A 222 7.31 1.49 7.26
CA PHE A 222 5.92 1.61 6.81
C PHE A 222 5.65 0.81 5.53
N PRO A 223 6.40 1.01 4.42
CA PRO A 223 6.23 0.17 3.24
C PRO A 223 6.58 -1.29 3.52
N GLN A 224 7.57 -1.57 4.38
CA GLN A 224 7.88 -2.94 4.80
C GLN A 224 6.71 -3.61 5.53
N ALA A 225 6.01 -2.89 6.41
CA ALA A 225 4.82 -3.41 7.09
C ALA A 225 3.71 -3.77 6.10
N ALA A 226 3.49 -2.92 5.08
CA ALA A 226 2.52 -3.18 4.02
C ALA A 226 2.89 -4.41 3.18
N ILE A 227 4.15 -4.49 2.75
CA ILE A 227 4.70 -5.63 2.01
C ILE A 227 4.54 -6.92 2.82
N ALA A 228 4.94 -6.92 4.10
CA ALA A 228 4.83 -8.09 4.98
C ALA A 228 3.38 -8.57 5.15
N MET A 229 2.44 -7.64 5.31
CA MET A 229 1.01 -7.97 5.41
C MET A 229 0.46 -8.54 4.09
N ILE A 230 0.85 -7.97 2.95
CA ILE A 230 0.45 -8.46 1.63
C ILE A 230 1.03 -9.87 1.38
N HIS A 231 2.33 -10.08 1.61
CA HIS A 231 2.98 -11.39 1.46
C HIS A 231 2.30 -12.47 2.30
N TYR A 232 1.86 -12.14 3.52
CA TYR A 232 1.15 -13.08 4.38
C TYR A 232 -0.05 -13.74 3.68
N PHE A 233 -0.76 -13.00 2.82
CA PHE A 233 -1.95 -13.49 2.11
C PHE A 233 -1.69 -14.04 0.71
N LEU A 234 -0.45 -14.00 0.22
CA LEU A 234 -0.10 -14.48 -1.11
C LEU A 234 0.23 -15.98 -1.15
N ASN A 235 0.56 -16.61 -0.01
CA ASN A 235 0.82 -18.04 0.12
C ASN A 235 1.69 -18.63 -1.03
N GLY A 236 2.78 -17.94 -1.39
CA GLY A 236 3.71 -18.35 -2.46
C GLY A 236 3.29 -17.96 -3.89
N LYS A 237 2.09 -17.42 -4.12
CA LYS A 237 1.62 -16.93 -5.43
C LYS A 237 1.88 -15.43 -5.58
N GLU A 238 3.16 -15.06 -5.60
CA GLU A 238 3.54 -13.66 -5.71
C GLU A 238 3.23 -13.07 -7.10
N PRO A 239 2.53 -11.92 -7.16
CA PRO A 239 2.29 -11.24 -8.41
C PRO A 239 3.60 -10.68 -8.96
N ARG A 240 3.68 -10.51 -10.29
CA ARG A 240 4.85 -9.98 -10.99
C ARG A 240 5.39 -8.70 -10.34
N TRP A 241 4.49 -7.76 -10.04
CA TRP A 241 4.87 -6.47 -9.51
C TRP A 241 5.57 -6.56 -8.14
N LEU A 242 5.25 -7.57 -7.31
CA LEU A 242 5.87 -7.73 -6.00
C LEU A 242 7.29 -8.30 -6.11
N LYS A 243 7.50 -9.23 -7.04
CA LYS A 243 8.81 -9.82 -7.34
C LYS A 243 9.83 -8.82 -7.89
N LYS A 244 9.34 -7.73 -8.49
CA LYS A 244 10.16 -6.65 -9.07
C LYS A 244 10.34 -5.47 -8.11
N LEU A 245 9.61 -5.47 -7.00
CA LEU A 245 9.66 -4.42 -5.98
C LEU A 245 10.82 -4.61 -4.99
N LEU A 246 11.21 -5.87 -4.78
CA LEU A 246 12.31 -6.33 -3.93
C LEU A 246 13.60 -6.50 -4.74
#